data_AF-A0A7X1E3U4-F1
#
_entry.id   AF-A0A7X1E3U4-F1
#
_cell.length_a   1.000
_cell.length_b   1.000
_cell.length_c   1.000
_cell.angle_alpha   90.00
_cell.angle_beta   90.00
_cell.angle_gamma   90.00
#
_symmetry.space_group_name_H-M   'P 1'
#
loop_
_entity.id
_entity.type
_entity.pdbx_description
1 polymer ?
#
loop_
_entity_poly.entity_id
_entity_poly.type
_entity_poly.pdbx_seq_one_letter_code
_entity_poly.pdbx_strand_id
1 'polypeptide(L)' 'MPKQGEAFLKGGIGCLLAFGGMAACAVLVGGTAHIDIGGAVILLVIGGVIGLIINAIYRKGRKDGGDRDPNEPPGEN' A
#
# COMPACT_ATOMS: atom_id res chain seq x y z
N MET A 1 13.53 4.27 -4.79
CA MET A 1 12.44 4.14 -3.80
C MET A 1 11.47 5.27 -4.03
N PRO A 2 10.15 5.01 -4.02
CA PRO A 2 9.18 6.09 -4.11
C PRO A 2 9.36 7.03 -2.93
N LYS A 3 9.29 8.34 -3.19
CA LYS A 3 9.23 9.35 -2.12
C LYS A 3 8.00 9.06 -1.24
N GLN A 4 8.00 9.49 0.02
CA GLN A 4 6.87 9.24 0.94
C GLN A 4 5.52 9.64 0.32
N GLY A 5 5.46 10.79 -0.37
CA GLY A 5 4.27 11.22 -1.10
C GLY A 5 3.85 10.28 -2.25
N GLU A 6 4.80 9.69 -2.98
CA GLU A 6 4.49 8.74 -4.05
C GLU A 6 4.00 7.39 -3.50
N ALA A 7 4.54 6.95 -2.36
CA ALA A 7 4.08 5.72 -1.69
C ALA A 7 2.65 5.87 -1.16
N PHE A 8 2.33 7.04 -0.57
CA PHE A 8 0.97 7.38 -0.16
C PHE A 8 0.04 7.42 -1.37
N LEU A 9 0.41 8.14 -2.43
CA LEU A 9 -0.47 8.27 -3.60
C LEU A 9 -0.71 6.92 -4.30
N LYS A 10 0.33 6.08 -4.44
CA LYS A 10 0.19 4.72 -4.98
C LYS A 10 -0.72 3.84 -4.12
N GLY A 11 -0.58 3.92 -2.79
CA GLY A 11 -1.45 3.19 -1.87
C GLY A 11 -2.91 3.64 -1.98
N GLY A 12 -3.15 4.96 -1.98
CA GLY A 12 -4.49 5.54 -2.08
C GLY A 12 -5.18 5.23 -3.41
N ILE A 13 -4.47 5.43 -4.53
CA ILE A 13 -4.98 5.09 -5.87
C ILE A 13 -5.21 3.58 -5.98
N GLY A 14 -4.31 2.75 -5.45
CA GLY A 14 -4.46 1.29 -5.47
C GLY A 14 -5.74 0.83 -4.77
N CYS A 15 -6.05 1.39 -3.59
CA CYS A 15 -7.31 1.11 -2.90
C CYS A 15 -8.53 1.59 -3.68
N LEU A 16 -8.49 2.79 -4.27
CA LEU A 16 -9.58 3.30 -5.09
C LEU A 16 -9.86 2.43 -6.31
N LEU A 17 -8.81 1.96 -6.99
CA LEU A 17 -8.95 1.06 -8.14
C LEU A 17 -9.51 -0.30 -7.73
N ALA A 18 -9.10 -0.85 -6.59
CA ALA A 18 -9.63 -2.12 -6.09
C ALA A 18 -11.13 -2.02 -5.79
N PHE A 19 -11.56 -0.98 -5.06
CA PHE A 19 -12.97 -0.75 -4.78
C PHE A 19 -13.77 -0.38 -6.04
N GLY A 20 -13.21 0.44 -6.92
CA GLY A 20 -13.81 0.79 -8.20
C GLY A 20 -13.99 -0.42 -9.10
N GLY A 21 -13.01 -1.33 -9.14
CA GLY A 21 -13.09 -2.60 -9.85
C GLY A 21 -14.19 -3.50 -9.31
N MET A 22 -14.28 -3.66 -7.97
CA MET A 22 -15.38 -4.42 -7.36
C MET A 22 -16.75 -3.80 -7.65
N ALA A 23 -16.88 -2.48 -7.57
CA ALA A 23 -18.10 -1.78 -7.91
C ALA A 23 -18.49 -1.99 -9.39
N ALA A 24 -17.52 -1.94 -10.30
CA ALA A 24 -17.75 -2.23 -11.72
C ALA A 24 -18.22 -3.67 -11.93
N CYS A 25 -17.58 -4.66 -11.29
CA CYS A 25 -18.02 -6.04 -11.33
C CYS A 25 -19.45 -6.22 -10.79
N ALA A 26 -19.78 -5.56 -9.67
CA ALA A 26 -21.11 -5.62 -9.07
C ALA A 26 -22.19 -5.07 -10.02
N VAL A 27 -21.91 -3.97 -10.73
CA VAL A 27 -22.84 -3.41 -11.72
C VAL A 27 -23.01 -4.33 -12.93
N LEU A 28 -21.93 -4.97 -13.40
CA LEU A 28 -21.98 -5.88 -14.56
C LEU A 28 -22.85 -7.13 -14.31
N VAL A 29 -22.95 -7.60 -13.07
CA VAL A 29 -23.82 -8.74 -12.70
C VAL A 29 -25.26 -8.34 -12.36
N GLY A 30 -25.65 -7.08 -12.63
CA GLY A 30 -26.99 -6.55 -12.38
C GLY A 30 -27.20 -5.93 -11.00
N GLY A 31 -26.13 -5.75 -10.22
CA GLY A 31 -26.16 -5.00 -8.97
C GLY A 31 -26.19 -3.48 -9.17
N THR A 32 -26.31 -2.74 -8.06
CA THR A 32 -26.22 -1.27 -8.06
C THR A 32 -25.01 -0.83 -7.27
N ALA A 33 -24.30 0.18 -7.78
CA ALA A 33 -23.19 0.82 -7.08
C ALA A 33 -23.50 2.30 -6.89
N HIS A 34 -23.29 2.79 -5.68
CA HIS A 34 -23.40 4.21 -5.35
C HIS A 34 -22.01 4.78 -5.11
N ILE A 35 -21.67 5.87 -5.80
CA ILE A 35 -20.39 6.56 -5.63
C ILE A 35 -20.57 7.67 -4.60
N ASP A 36 -19.92 7.52 -3.45
CA ASP A 36 -19.83 8.56 -2.44
C ASP A 36 -18.42 9.18 -2.43
N ILE A 37 -18.36 10.50 -2.61
CA ILE A 37 -17.12 11.28 -2.58
C ILE A 37 -16.49 11.20 -1.19
N GLY A 38 -17.30 11.21 -0.12
CA GLY A 38 -16.80 11.09 1.26
C GLY A 38 -16.07 9.77 1.47
N GLY A 39 -16.71 8.66 1.10
CA GLY A 39 -16.11 7.32 1.09
C GLY A 39 -14.85 7.23 0.23
N ALA A 40 -14.83 7.85 -0.96
CA ALA A 40 -13.65 7.87 -1.83
C ALA A 40 -12.44 8.59 -1.18
N VAL A 41 -12.68 9.73 -0.51
CA VAL A 41 -11.62 10.45 0.22
C VAL A 41 -11.08 9.60 1.38
N ILE A 42 -11.96 8.93 2.13
CA ILE A 42 -11.56 8.05 3.24
C ILE A 42 -10.73 6.87 2.70
N LEU A 43 -11.17 6.23 1.60
CA LEU A 43 -10.42 5.14 0.97
C LEU A 43 -9.05 5.59 0.46
N LEU A 44 -8.94 6.81 -0.07
CA LEU A 44 -7.66 7.39 -0.49
C LEU A 44 -6.72 7.58 0.71
N VAL A 45 -7.23 8.09 1.83
CA VAL A 45 -6.42 8.27 3.06
C VAL A 45 -5.99 6.92 3.64
N ILE A 46 -6.92 5.97 3.80
CA ILE A 46 -6.61 4.64 4.34
C ILE A 46 -5.61 3.91 3.44
N GLY A 47 -5.86 3.86 2.12
CA GLY A 47 -4.95 3.25 1.17
C GLY A 47 -3.59 3.92 1.17
N GLY A 48 -3.55 5.24 1.29
CA GLY A 48 -2.28 5.97 1.36
C GLY A 48 -1.48 5.68 2.63
N VAL A 49 -2.14 5.60 3.78
CA VAL A 49 -1.48 5.19 5.05
C VAL A 49 -0.95 3.77 4.93
N ILE A 50 -1.71 2.83 4.36
CA ILE A 50 -1.25 1.46 4.10
C ILE A 50 -0.02 1.47 3.18
N GLY A 51 -0.04 2.27 2.11
CA GLY A 51 1.11 2.44 1.20
C GLY A 51 2.36 2.96 1.90
N LEU A 52 2.21 3.90 2.84
CA LEU A 52 3.32 4.38 3.69
C LEU A 52 3.86 3.28 4.59
N ILE A 53 2.99 2.48 5.23
CA ILE A 53 3.39 1.36 6.10
C ILE A 53 4.18 0.33 5.30
N ILE A 54 3.69 -0.08 4.14
CA ILE A 54 4.37 -1.04 3.26
C ILE A 54 5.75 -0.49 2.85
N ASN A 55 5.83 0.78 2.43
CA ASN A 55 7.10 1.40 2.08
C ASN A 55 8.06 1.47 3.28
N ALA A 56 7.56 1.72 4.50
CA ALA A 56 8.37 1.71 5.70
C ALA A 56 8.93 0.32 6.02
N ILE A 57 8.11 -0.73 5.93
CA ILE A 57 8.54 -2.12 6.11
C ILE A 57 9.59 -2.49 5.06
N TYR A 58 9.34 -2.17 3.80
CA TYR A 58 10.28 -2.45 2.70
C TYR A 58 11.62 -1.75 2.91
N ARG A 59 11.61 -0.48 3.35
CA ARG A 59 12.82 0.26 3.70
C ARG A 59 13.57 -0.37 4.86
N LYS A 60 12.85 -0.82 5.89
CA LYS A 60 13.43 -1.49 7.05
C LYS A 60 14.10 -2.81 6.64
N GLY A 61 13.38 -3.69 5.93
CA GLY A 61 13.93 -4.98 5.49
C GLY A 61 15.12 -4.85 4.55
N ARG A 62 15.14 -3.82 3.69
CA ARG A 62 16.31 -3.50 2.84
C ARG A 62 17.53 -3.04 3.64
N LYS A 63 17.32 -2.30 4.72
CA LYS A 63 18.42 -1.83 5.59
C LYS A 63 18.98 -3.02 6.36
N ASP A 64 18.11 -3.78 7.01
CA ASP A 64 18.47 -4.95 7.81
C ASP A 64 19.07 -6.10 6.97
N GLY A 65 18.69 -6.22 5.69
CA GLY A 65 19.25 -7.18 4.75
C GLY A 65 20.51 -6.72 4.01
N GLY A 66 20.82 -5.42 4.03
CA GLY A 66 22.03 -4.85 3.44
C GLY A 66 23.21 -4.79 4.41
N ASP A 67 22.95 -4.86 5.71
CA ASP A 67 23.95 -4.77 6.78
C ASP A 67 24.43 -6.16 7.28
N ARG A 68 23.97 -7.28 6.69
CA ARG A 68 24.62 -8.58 6.91
C ARG A 68 25.87 -8.64 6.06
N ASP A 69 27.01 -8.34 6.66
CA ASP A 69 28.30 -8.70 6.07
C ASP A 69 28.32 -10.22 5.89
N PRO A 70 28.51 -10.76 4.67
CA PRO A 70 28.61 -12.20 4.46
C PRO A 70 29.83 -12.84 5.18
N ASN A 71 30.69 -12.04 5.80
CA ASN A 71 31.84 -12.47 6.60
C ASN A 71 31.67 -12.24 8.11
N GLU A 72 30.49 -11.85 8.60
CA GLU A 72 30.29 -11.72 10.05
C GLU A 72 30.25 -13.11 10.69
N PRO A 73 31.27 -13.50 11.50
CA PRO A 73 31.24 -14.79 12.17
C PRO A 73 30.06 -14.84 13.14
N PRO A 74 29.49 -16.04 13.40
CA PRO A 74 28.42 -16.16 14.38
C PRO A 74 28.89 -15.61 15.71
N GLY A 75 28.30 -14.51 16.15
CA GLY A 75 28.56 -13.94 17.47
C GLY A 75 28.10 -14.92 18.53
N GLU A 76 29.06 -15.52 19.24
CA GLU A 76 28.84 -16.13 20.54
C GLU A 76 28.35 -15.04 21.50
N ASN A 77 27.11 -15.18 21.99
CA ASN A 77 26.75 -15.03 23.41
C ASN A 77 25.53 -15.90 23.69
#